data_AF-A0A414ZCY3-F1
#
_entry.id   AF-A0A414ZCY3-F1
#
_cell.length_a   1.000
_cell.length_b   1.000
_cell.length_c   1.000
_cell.angle_alpha   90.00
_cell.angle_beta   90.00
_cell.angle_gamma   90.00
#
_symmetry.space_group_name_H-M   'P 1'
#
loop_
_entity.id
_entity.type
_entity.pdbx_description
1 polymer ?
#
loop_
_entity_poly.entity_id
_entity_poly.type
_entity_poly.pdbx_seq_one_letter_code
_entity_poly.pdbx_strand_id
1 'polypeptide(L)'
;MSKQKFNLSEWQRNAALTLGDEVEIVTSRIELTGVDIAPTYNDWRDLGFALAQGLGEEGRAFYHRLSRFYSSYQPAETEKQYTACLHSRGRGITVNTFFHLARQAGVDINTRLLPNCQNAKLPEASPVAPGGSTATPADAELPVFPDEVYASLPRLLDDVCSYGISSEDSDMLLLGSLTALSSCLTQVTGIYGQRQVCPNLFLFVSAQASAGKGRLTLCRHLVDVVHADLRRRNRQEWEEYRREKSLYEKNKRQGGR
;
A
#
# COMPACT_ATOMS: atom_id res chain seq x y z
N MET A 1 -37.69 6.47 -3.84
CA MET A 1 -36.24 6.44 -3.60
C MET A 1 -35.73 5.04 -3.92
N SER A 2 -35.07 4.85 -5.06
CA SER A 2 -34.51 3.54 -5.43
C SER A 2 -33.20 3.35 -4.66
N LYS A 3 -33.10 2.28 -3.86
CA LYS A 3 -31.85 1.89 -3.21
C LYS A 3 -30.91 1.42 -4.32
N GLN A 4 -30.02 2.28 -4.80
CA GLN A 4 -28.90 1.85 -5.63
C GLN A 4 -28.05 0.88 -4.80
N LYS A 5 -28.07 -0.41 -5.18
CA LYS A 5 -27.14 -1.39 -4.66
C LYS A 5 -25.75 -0.97 -5.13
N PHE A 6 -24.86 -0.71 -4.17
CA PHE A 6 -23.45 -0.44 -4.45
C PHE A 6 -22.84 -1.69 -5.12
N ASN A 7 -22.48 -1.57 -6.40
CA ASN A 7 -21.85 -2.65 -7.16
C ASN A 7 -20.33 -2.59 -6.93
N LEU A 8 -19.79 -3.60 -6.24
CA LEU A 8 -18.36 -3.69 -5.95
C LEU A 8 -17.51 -3.79 -7.23
N SER A 9 -18.07 -4.31 -8.32
CA SER A 9 -17.44 -4.39 -9.64
C SER A 9 -17.34 -3.04 -10.35
N GLU A 10 -18.24 -2.10 -10.06
CA GLU A 10 -18.22 -0.73 -10.61
C GLU A 10 -17.22 0.15 -9.83
N TRP A 11 -16.94 -0.17 -8.57
CA TRP A 11 -15.92 0.48 -7.75
C TRP A 11 -14.49 -0.01 -8.06
N GLN A 12 -14.18 -0.31 -9.33
CA GLN A 12 -12.78 -0.41 -9.72
C GLN A 12 -12.16 0.98 -9.59
N ARG A 13 -11.32 1.15 -8.57
CA ARG A 13 -10.28 2.19 -8.55
C ARG A 13 -9.32 1.90 -9.71
N ASN A 14 -9.78 2.06 -10.95
CA ASN A 14 -8.92 2.33 -12.09
C ASN A 14 -8.48 3.78 -11.96
N ALA A 15 -7.81 4.12 -10.86
CA ALA A 15 -6.93 5.27 -10.88
C ALA A 15 -5.89 4.88 -11.93
N ALA A 16 -5.92 5.56 -13.09
CA ALA A 16 -4.87 5.41 -14.08
C ALA A 16 -3.56 5.63 -13.33
N LEU A 17 -2.71 4.60 -13.28
CA LEU A 17 -1.41 4.71 -12.61
C LEU A 17 -0.69 5.89 -13.24
N THR A 18 -0.13 6.74 -12.40
CA THR A 18 0.77 7.76 -12.90
C THR A 18 2.06 7.09 -13.35
N LEU A 19 2.82 7.76 -14.21
CA LEU A 19 4.12 7.27 -14.63
C LEU A 19 5.07 7.03 -13.45
N GLY A 20 4.96 7.84 -12.38
CA GLY A 20 5.71 7.64 -11.14
C GLY A 20 5.35 6.34 -10.43
N ASP A 21 4.06 6.01 -10.37
CA ASP A 21 3.60 4.74 -9.78
C ASP A 21 4.11 3.54 -10.56
N GLU A 22 4.12 3.61 -11.90
CA GLU A 22 4.66 2.56 -12.77
C GLU A 22 6.16 2.35 -12.55
N VAL A 23 6.92 3.44 -12.45
CA VAL A 23 8.37 3.39 -12.18
C VAL A 23 8.66 2.87 -10.77
N GLU A 24 7.87 3.26 -9.76
CA GLU A 24 7.99 2.73 -8.39
C GLU A 24 7.72 1.23 -8.33
N ILE A 25 6.69 0.76 -9.04
CA ILE A 25 6.36 -0.66 -9.11
C ILE A 25 7.54 -1.47 -9.65
N VAL A 26 8.12 -1.03 -10.77
CA VAL A 26 9.26 -1.71 -11.39
C VAL A 26 10.53 -1.59 -10.54
N THR A 27 10.77 -0.42 -9.94
CA THR A 27 11.92 -0.19 -9.03
C THR A 27 11.86 -1.12 -7.83
N SER A 28 10.70 -1.22 -7.17
CA SER A 28 10.49 -2.14 -6.05
C SER A 28 10.74 -3.60 -6.44
N ARG A 29 10.35 -4.01 -7.67
CA ARG A 29 10.64 -5.37 -8.17
C ARG A 29 12.14 -5.61 -8.36
N ILE A 30 12.87 -4.63 -8.89
CA ILE A 30 14.33 -4.69 -9.03
C ILE A 30 14.99 -4.79 -7.65
N GLU A 31 14.50 -4.04 -6.67
CA GLU A 31 15.04 -4.09 -5.31
C GLU A 31 14.87 -5.45 -4.64
N LEU A 32 13.74 -6.12 -4.89
CA LEU A 32 13.46 -7.46 -4.37
C LEU A 32 14.32 -8.54 -5.03
N THR A 33 14.57 -8.43 -6.34
CA THR A 33 15.42 -9.39 -7.05
C THR A 33 16.91 -9.13 -6.84
N GLY A 34 17.27 -7.89 -6.48
CA GLY A 34 18.65 -7.47 -6.27
C GLY A 34 19.49 -7.48 -7.55
N VAL A 35 18.86 -7.33 -8.71
CA VAL A 35 19.53 -7.40 -10.02
C VAL A 35 20.00 -6.03 -10.45
N ASP A 36 21.25 -5.94 -10.90
CA ASP A 36 21.76 -4.74 -11.58
C ASP A 36 21.17 -4.65 -13.00
N ILE A 37 20.32 -3.64 -13.21
CA ILE A 37 19.69 -3.39 -14.51
C ILE A 37 20.59 -2.61 -15.47
N ALA A 38 21.71 -2.06 -15.00
CA ALA A 38 22.56 -1.15 -15.76
C ALA A 38 24.05 -1.42 -15.49
N PRO A 39 24.58 -2.60 -15.89
CA PRO A 39 25.94 -3.03 -15.57
C PRO A 39 27.04 -2.25 -16.32
N THR A 40 26.69 -1.50 -17.37
CA THR A 40 27.64 -0.65 -18.09
C THR A 40 27.40 0.83 -17.77
N TYR A 41 28.48 1.64 -17.81
CA TYR A 41 28.38 3.08 -17.61
C TYR A 41 27.39 3.77 -18.57
N ASN A 42 27.32 3.29 -19.82
CA ASN A 42 26.38 3.84 -20.80
C ASN A 42 24.94 3.57 -20.39
N ASP A 43 24.62 2.33 -19.99
CA ASP A 43 23.28 1.96 -19.52
C ASP A 43 22.92 2.72 -18.24
N TRP A 44 23.88 2.88 -17.32
CA TRP A 44 23.69 3.63 -16.07
C TRP A 44 23.47 5.13 -16.29
N ARG A 45 24.17 5.72 -17.26
CA ARG A 45 23.95 7.11 -17.69
C ARG A 45 22.59 7.26 -18.37
N ASP A 46 22.25 6.33 -19.26
CA ASP A 46 21.01 6.39 -20.02
C ASP A 46 19.78 6.14 -19.13
N LEU A 47 19.92 5.33 -18.08
CA LEU A 47 18.96 5.21 -16.98
C LEU A 47 18.71 6.56 -16.30
N GLY A 48 19.76 7.33 -16.02
CA GLY A 48 19.65 8.67 -15.43
C GLY A 48 18.89 9.64 -16.32
N PHE A 49 19.17 9.66 -17.63
CA PHE A 49 18.42 10.46 -18.59
C PHE A 49 16.95 10.01 -18.73
N ALA A 50 16.67 8.71 -18.70
CA ALA A 50 15.32 8.17 -18.79
C ALA A 50 14.46 8.63 -17.61
N LEU A 51 14.98 8.57 -16.38
CA LEU A 51 14.27 9.02 -15.18
C LEU A 51 14.10 10.53 -15.14
N ALA A 52 15.15 11.29 -15.49
CA ALA A 52 15.09 12.75 -15.54
C ALA A 52 14.07 13.26 -16.57
N GLN A 53 13.95 12.58 -17.72
CA GLN A 53 13.00 12.94 -18.77
C GLN A 53 11.54 12.59 -18.40
N GLY A 54 11.33 11.53 -17.63
CA GLY A 54 9.99 11.08 -17.22
C GLY A 54 9.43 11.73 -15.97
N LEU A 55 10.26 11.82 -14.93
CA LEU A 55 9.85 12.16 -13.57
C LEU A 55 10.49 13.46 -13.07
N GLY A 56 11.41 14.05 -13.83
CA GLY A 56 12.12 15.26 -13.42
C GLY A 56 12.90 15.06 -12.12
N GLU A 57 12.75 15.97 -11.17
CA GLU A 57 13.44 15.91 -9.86
C GLU A 57 13.00 14.70 -9.03
N GLU A 58 11.75 14.24 -9.15
CA GLU A 58 11.26 13.06 -8.40
C GLU A 58 12.02 11.79 -8.79
N GLY A 59 12.52 11.73 -10.03
CA GLY A 59 13.35 10.62 -10.53
C GLY A 59 14.68 10.44 -9.81
N ARG A 60 15.15 11.46 -9.05
CA ARG A 60 16.43 11.43 -8.33
C ARG A 60 16.47 10.31 -7.30
N ALA A 61 15.39 10.17 -6.52
CA ALA A 61 15.29 9.13 -5.50
C ALA A 61 15.35 7.73 -6.11
N PHE A 62 14.67 7.52 -7.23
CA PHE A 62 14.70 6.27 -7.99
C PHE A 62 16.10 5.97 -8.53
N TYR A 63 16.79 6.98 -9.05
CA TYR A 63 18.13 6.82 -9.59
C TYR A 63 19.11 6.35 -8.52
N HIS A 64 19.09 6.93 -7.32
CA HIS A 64 19.92 6.45 -6.21
C HIS A 64 19.58 5.02 -5.77
N ARG A 65 18.29 4.69 -5.67
CA ARG A 65 17.82 3.34 -5.30
C ARG A 65 18.28 2.28 -6.29
N LEU A 66 18.20 2.57 -7.59
CA LEU A 66 18.63 1.65 -8.65
C LEU A 66 20.16 1.60 -8.75
N SER A 67 20.83 2.75 -8.65
CA SER A 67 22.28 2.85 -8.75
C SER A 67 23.00 2.13 -7.62
N ARG A 68 22.36 1.86 -6.48
CA ARG A 68 22.98 1.11 -5.37
C ARG A 68 23.44 -0.30 -5.77
N PHE A 69 22.84 -0.88 -6.81
CA PHE A 69 23.18 -2.20 -7.32
C PHE A 69 24.33 -2.17 -8.34
N TYR A 70 24.69 -0.97 -8.83
CA TYR A 70 25.77 -0.79 -9.78
C TYR A 70 27.13 -0.95 -9.10
N SER A 71 28.01 -1.72 -9.73
CA SER A 71 29.33 -2.06 -9.19
C SER A 71 30.22 -0.87 -8.81
N SER A 72 30.06 0.28 -9.47
CA SER A 72 30.84 1.50 -9.22
C SER A 72 30.02 2.61 -8.56
N TYR A 73 28.99 2.26 -7.79
CA TYR A 73 28.12 3.23 -7.13
C TYR A 73 28.89 4.12 -6.14
N GLN A 74 28.80 5.43 -6.35
CA GLN A 74 29.20 6.44 -5.37
C GLN A 74 28.11 7.48 -5.25
N PRO A 75 27.61 7.77 -4.02
CA PRO A 75 26.48 8.67 -3.83
C PRO A 75 26.76 10.09 -4.35
N ALA A 76 27.97 10.62 -4.11
CA ALA A 76 28.35 11.96 -4.56
C ALA A 76 28.43 12.09 -6.09
N GLU A 77 28.91 11.06 -6.78
CA GLU A 77 29.00 11.06 -8.24
C GLU A 77 27.64 10.80 -8.90
N THR A 78 26.82 9.95 -8.30
CA THR A 78 25.44 9.70 -8.74
C THR A 78 24.59 10.97 -8.67
N GLU A 79 24.74 11.74 -7.59
CA GLU A 79 24.05 13.01 -7.37
C GLU A 79 24.45 14.07 -8.42
N LYS A 80 25.75 14.19 -8.70
CA LYS A 80 26.26 15.08 -9.77
C LYS A 80 25.76 14.63 -11.14
N GLN A 81 25.78 13.34 -11.42
CA GLN A 81 25.36 12.78 -12.70
C GLN A 81 23.87 13.04 -12.95
N TYR A 82 23.02 12.80 -11.94
CA TYR A 82 21.57 13.06 -12.08
C TYR A 82 21.28 14.54 -12.28
N THR A 83 21.98 15.40 -11.54
CA THR A 83 21.89 16.86 -11.73
C THR A 83 22.31 17.25 -13.15
N ALA A 84 23.38 16.69 -13.70
CA ALA A 84 23.79 16.92 -15.09
C ALA A 84 22.74 16.43 -16.10
N CYS A 85 22.09 15.28 -15.83
CA CYS A 85 21.01 14.73 -16.65
C CYS A 85 19.74 15.60 -16.64
N LEU A 86 19.45 16.30 -15.55
CA LEU A 86 18.34 17.26 -15.48
C LEU A 86 18.60 18.52 -16.31
N HIS A 87 19.84 19.01 -16.28
CA HIS A 87 20.21 20.23 -17.01
C HIS A 87 20.48 19.97 -18.51
N SER A 88 20.77 18.72 -18.89
CA SER A 88 21.11 18.33 -20.26
C SER A 88 19.93 17.62 -20.94
N ARG A 89 19.52 18.07 -22.13
CA ARG A 89 18.52 17.34 -22.91
C ARG A 89 19.16 16.11 -23.57
N GLY A 90 18.93 14.94 -23.00
CA GLY A 90 19.33 13.66 -23.58
C GLY A 90 18.75 13.50 -24.99
N ARG A 91 19.59 13.21 -25.99
CA ARG A 91 19.11 12.99 -27.37
C ARG A 91 18.46 11.61 -27.46
N GLY A 92 17.12 11.59 -27.56
CA GLY A 92 16.34 10.39 -27.91
C GLY A 92 16.10 9.37 -26.78
N ILE A 93 16.62 9.61 -25.58
CA ILE A 93 16.42 8.73 -24.42
C ILE A 93 15.08 9.08 -23.79
N THR A 94 14.20 8.08 -23.69
CA THR A 94 12.89 8.22 -23.03
C THR A 94 12.77 7.29 -21.84
N VAL A 95 11.73 7.47 -21.01
CA VAL A 95 11.39 6.55 -19.90
C VAL A 95 11.29 5.09 -20.33
N ASN A 96 10.94 4.83 -21.59
CA ASN A 96 10.94 3.49 -22.16
C ASN A 96 12.29 2.77 -22.04
N THR A 97 13.40 3.51 -21.97
CA THR A 97 14.74 2.96 -21.77
C THR A 97 14.85 2.28 -20.41
N PHE A 98 14.29 2.88 -19.35
CA PHE A 98 14.24 2.26 -18.03
C PHE A 98 13.47 0.94 -18.06
N PHE A 99 12.28 0.95 -18.66
CA PHE A 99 11.47 -0.26 -18.81
C PHE A 99 12.19 -1.32 -19.66
N HIS A 100 12.87 -0.93 -20.73
CA HIS A 100 13.64 -1.84 -21.58
C HIS A 100 14.79 -2.51 -20.81
N LEU A 101 15.55 -1.74 -20.04
CA LEU A 101 16.63 -2.26 -19.18
C LEU A 101 16.08 -3.22 -18.12
N ALA A 102 14.96 -2.87 -17.48
CA ALA A 102 14.29 -3.76 -16.53
C ALA A 102 13.85 -5.08 -17.19
N ARG A 103 13.35 -5.03 -18.43
CA ARG A 103 12.99 -6.24 -19.20
C ARG A 103 14.18 -7.13 -19.50
N GLN A 104 15.29 -6.51 -19.92
CA GLN A 104 16.53 -7.22 -20.25
C GLN A 104 17.12 -7.92 -19.03
N ALA A 105 16.98 -7.31 -17.86
CA ALA A 105 17.34 -7.89 -16.58
C ALA A 105 16.37 -8.99 -16.08
N GLY A 106 15.33 -9.32 -16.85
CA GLY A 106 14.34 -10.34 -16.50
C GLY A 106 13.29 -9.89 -15.49
N VAL A 107 13.15 -8.58 -15.25
CA VAL A 107 12.13 -8.02 -14.36
C VAL A 107 10.81 -7.83 -15.12
N ASP A 108 9.72 -8.30 -14.53
CA ASP A 108 8.38 -8.09 -15.10
C ASP A 108 8.03 -6.58 -15.07
N ILE A 109 7.72 -6.03 -16.24
CA ILE A 109 7.32 -4.62 -16.42
C ILE A 109 5.80 -4.46 -16.37
N ASN A 110 5.02 -5.54 -16.29
CA ASN A 110 3.56 -5.40 -16.27
C ASN A 110 3.12 -4.69 -14.99
N THR A 111 2.81 -3.40 -15.12
CA THR A 111 2.31 -2.52 -14.06
C THR A 111 0.79 -2.58 -13.95
N ARG A 112 0.10 -3.35 -14.82
CA ARG A 112 -1.34 -3.57 -14.72
C ARG A 112 -1.69 -3.98 -13.31
N LEU A 113 -2.48 -3.14 -12.64
CA LEU A 113 -3.05 -3.43 -11.33
C LEU A 113 -3.79 -4.77 -11.44
N LEU A 114 -3.18 -5.82 -10.90
CA LEU A 114 -3.92 -7.04 -10.60
C LEU A 114 -4.92 -6.71 -9.51
N PRO A 115 -6.15 -7.26 -9.57
CA PRO A 115 -7.19 -6.97 -8.58
C PRO A 115 -6.64 -7.20 -7.17
N ASN A 116 -6.86 -6.20 -6.30
CA ASN A 116 -6.45 -6.20 -4.90
C ASN A 116 -6.71 -7.58 -4.26
N CYS A 117 -5.67 -8.16 -3.64
CA CYS A 117 -5.72 -9.46 -2.98
C CYS A 117 -6.84 -9.57 -1.93
N GLN A 118 -7.26 -8.44 -1.37
CA GLN A 118 -8.31 -8.35 -0.36
C GLN A 118 -9.71 -8.67 -0.92
N ASN A 119 -9.90 -8.56 -2.24
CA ASN A 119 -11.14 -8.91 -2.93
C ASN A 119 -11.00 -10.21 -3.74
N ALA A 120 -9.87 -10.93 -3.63
CA ALA A 120 -9.78 -12.26 -4.19
C ALA A 120 -10.87 -13.10 -3.53
N LYS A 121 -11.79 -13.66 -4.34
CA LYS A 121 -12.72 -14.69 -3.87
C LYS A 121 -11.82 -15.80 -3.33
N LEU A 122 -11.73 -15.91 -2.00
CA LEU A 122 -11.06 -17.03 -1.36
C LEU A 122 -11.66 -18.28 -2.00
N PRO A 123 -10.85 -19.24 -2.51
CA PRO A 123 -11.42 -20.49 -2.99
C PRO A 123 -12.34 -21.01 -1.89
N GLU A 124 -13.61 -21.26 -2.25
CA GLU A 124 -14.58 -21.83 -1.33
C GLU A 124 -13.91 -23.07 -0.74
N ALA A 125 -13.53 -22.96 0.54
CA ALA A 125 -12.84 -24.02 1.22
C ALA A 125 -13.75 -25.24 1.10
N SER A 126 -13.29 -26.25 0.34
CA SER A 126 -13.91 -27.56 0.40
C SER A 126 -13.97 -27.94 1.87
N PRO A 127 -15.12 -28.41 2.39
CA PRO A 127 -15.22 -28.77 3.79
C PRO A 127 -14.10 -29.76 4.09
N VAL A 128 -13.09 -29.30 4.81
CA VAL A 128 -12.02 -30.16 5.28
C VAL A 128 -12.74 -31.12 6.21
N ALA A 129 -12.87 -32.37 5.76
CA ALA A 129 -13.37 -33.46 6.57
C ALA A 129 -12.62 -33.42 7.91
N PRO A 130 -13.26 -33.72 9.05
CA PRO A 130 -12.62 -33.75 10.35
C PRO A 130 -11.62 -34.91 10.40
N GLY A 131 -10.44 -34.69 9.81
CA GLY A 131 -9.31 -35.61 9.77
C GLY A 131 -8.40 -35.29 10.94
N GLY A 132 -8.63 -35.98 12.05
CA GLY A 132 -7.64 -36.24 13.10
C GLY A 132 -6.87 -35.02 13.61
N SER A 133 -7.56 -34.10 14.30
CA SER A 133 -6.89 -33.24 15.25
C SER A 133 -6.25 -34.12 16.33
N THR A 134 -4.94 -34.30 16.27
CA THR A 134 -4.14 -34.44 17.48
C THR A 134 -4.61 -33.35 18.42
N ALA A 135 -5.25 -33.75 19.51
CA ALA A 135 -5.73 -32.85 20.53
C ALA A 135 -4.57 -31.97 20.99
N THR A 136 -4.57 -30.71 20.56
CA THR A 136 -3.84 -29.67 21.26
C THR A 136 -4.37 -29.69 22.70
N PRO A 137 -3.53 -29.88 23.72
CA PRO A 137 -4.01 -29.89 25.09
C PRO A 137 -4.75 -28.58 25.35
N ALA A 138 -5.95 -28.71 25.89
CA ALA A 138 -6.93 -27.62 26.04
C ALA A 138 -6.49 -26.48 26.98
N ASP A 139 -5.30 -26.59 27.58
CA ASP A 139 -4.77 -25.69 28.62
C ASP A 139 -3.38 -25.12 28.28
N ALA A 140 -2.93 -25.18 27.03
CA ALA A 140 -1.69 -24.49 26.65
C ALA A 140 -1.93 -22.97 26.59
N GLU A 141 -1.43 -22.26 27.61
CA GLU A 141 -1.40 -20.78 27.61
C GLU A 141 -0.75 -20.27 26.33
N LEU A 142 -1.39 -19.28 25.69
CA LEU A 142 -0.85 -18.64 24.51
C LEU A 142 0.41 -17.84 24.90
N PRO A 143 1.47 -17.85 24.09
CA PRO A 143 2.63 -17.03 24.36
C PRO A 143 2.27 -15.55 24.33
N VAL A 144 2.81 -14.80 25.28
CA VAL A 144 2.65 -13.34 25.37
C VAL A 144 3.80 -12.62 24.65
N PHE A 145 3.59 -11.37 24.23
CA PHE A 145 4.69 -10.60 23.67
C PHE A 145 5.74 -10.28 24.74
N PRO A 146 7.04 -10.27 24.38
CA PRO A 146 8.09 -9.98 25.33
C PRO A 146 8.17 -8.48 25.65
N ASP A 147 8.65 -8.13 26.85
CA ASP A 147 8.65 -6.76 27.38
C ASP A 147 9.40 -5.75 26.49
N GLU A 148 10.39 -6.20 25.70
CA GLU A 148 11.12 -5.34 24.77
C GLU A 148 10.21 -4.75 23.68
N VAL A 149 9.15 -5.48 23.28
CA VAL A 149 8.17 -4.97 22.31
C VAL A 149 7.48 -3.75 22.92
N TYR A 150 6.97 -3.86 24.14
CA TYR A 150 6.29 -2.79 24.86
C TYR A 150 7.20 -1.59 25.13
N ALA A 151 8.45 -1.83 25.51
CA ALA A 151 9.45 -0.78 25.73
C ALA A 151 9.75 0.06 24.46
N SER A 152 9.52 -0.50 23.27
CA SER A 152 9.75 0.16 21.99
C SER A 152 8.51 0.79 21.36
N LEU A 153 7.34 0.68 21.99
CA LEU A 153 6.08 1.14 21.41
C LEU A 153 6.03 2.67 21.31
N PRO A 154 5.47 3.21 20.21
CA PRO A 154 5.07 4.60 20.15
C PRO A 154 4.08 4.93 21.28
N ARG A 155 4.16 6.16 21.82
CA ARG A 155 3.31 6.63 22.93
C ARG A 155 1.83 6.28 22.78
N LEU A 156 1.27 6.46 21.58
CA LEU A 156 -0.13 6.15 21.32
C LEU A 156 -0.48 4.67 21.63
N LEU A 157 0.38 3.74 21.25
CA LEU A 157 0.15 2.31 21.47
C LEU A 157 0.47 1.91 22.91
N ASP A 158 1.51 2.52 23.49
CA ASP A 158 1.87 2.34 24.90
C ASP A 158 0.70 2.75 25.83
N ASP A 159 0.13 3.93 25.60
CA ASP A 159 -1.04 4.43 26.32
C ASP A 159 -2.21 3.44 26.24
N VAL A 160 -2.49 2.87 25.07
CA VAL A 160 -3.57 1.88 24.92
C VAL A 160 -3.27 0.59 25.68
N CYS A 161 -2.06 0.07 25.57
CA CYS A 161 -1.66 -1.18 26.21
C CYS A 161 -1.59 -1.05 27.74
N SER A 162 -1.33 0.16 28.26
CA SER A 162 -1.30 0.46 29.69
C SER A 162 -2.65 0.26 30.40
N TYR A 163 -3.76 0.29 29.65
CA TYR A 163 -5.09 -0.01 30.18
C TYR A 163 -5.37 -1.51 30.30
N GLY A 164 -4.43 -2.37 29.86
CA GLY A 164 -4.52 -3.82 29.97
C GLY A 164 -4.55 -4.28 31.44
N ILE A 165 -5.36 -5.30 31.72
CA ILE A 165 -5.52 -5.84 33.08
C ILE A 165 -4.55 -7.02 33.33
N SER A 166 -4.12 -7.68 32.25
CA SER A 166 -3.11 -8.75 32.26
C SER A 166 -2.23 -8.65 31.01
N SER A 167 -1.12 -9.38 30.96
CA SER A 167 -0.24 -9.49 29.79
C SER A 167 -1.02 -9.88 28.53
N GLU A 168 -1.91 -10.86 28.63
CA GLU A 168 -2.72 -11.35 27.50
C GLU A 168 -3.73 -10.30 27.03
N ASP A 169 -4.30 -9.52 27.96
CA ASP A 169 -5.21 -8.42 27.63
C ASP A 169 -4.44 -7.27 26.95
N SER A 170 -3.23 -6.97 27.40
CA SER A 170 -2.33 -5.99 26.74
C SER A 170 -1.93 -6.44 25.34
N ASP A 171 -1.61 -7.73 25.13
CA ASP A 171 -1.36 -8.30 23.80
C ASP A 171 -2.58 -8.16 22.88
N MET A 172 -3.76 -8.49 23.42
CA MET A 172 -5.02 -8.39 22.69
C MET A 172 -5.31 -6.93 22.29
N LEU A 173 -5.10 -5.97 23.19
CA LEU A 173 -5.25 -4.54 22.90
C LEU A 173 -4.24 -4.06 21.86
N LEU A 174 -2.99 -4.51 21.92
CA LEU A 174 -1.98 -4.19 20.92
C LEU A 174 -2.41 -4.69 19.54
N LEU A 175 -2.79 -5.97 19.43
CA LEU A 175 -3.28 -6.57 18.19
C LEU A 175 -4.53 -5.87 17.65
N GLY A 176 -5.49 -5.55 18.53
CA GLY A 176 -6.70 -4.81 18.16
C GLY A 176 -6.41 -3.42 17.62
N SER A 177 -5.45 -2.73 18.24
CA SER A 177 -5.03 -1.38 17.86
C SER A 177 -4.31 -1.36 16.52
N LEU A 178 -3.35 -2.28 16.32
CA LEU A 178 -2.66 -2.45 15.03
C LEU A 178 -3.65 -2.80 13.92
N THR A 179 -4.61 -3.67 14.21
CA THR A 179 -5.67 -4.03 13.26
C THR A 179 -6.51 -2.83 12.87
N ALA A 180 -6.97 -2.03 13.83
CA ALA A 180 -7.74 -0.82 13.55
C ALA A 180 -6.92 0.19 12.72
N LEU A 181 -5.69 0.50 13.15
CA LEU A 181 -4.81 1.47 12.50
C LEU A 181 -4.40 1.05 11.08
N SER A 182 -4.31 -0.25 10.82
CA SER A 182 -3.95 -0.77 9.49
C SER A 182 -4.83 -0.22 8.38
N SER A 183 -6.13 -0.01 8.66
CA SER A 183 -7.11 0.54 7.73
C SER A 183 -6.84 1.99 7.31
N CYS A 184 -6.06 2.72 8.12
CA CYS A 184 -5.74 4.13 7.91
C CYS A 184 -4.43 4.34 7.14
N LEU A 185 -3.64 3.28 6.92
CA LEU A 185 -2.36 3.32 6.21
C LEU A 185 -2.53 3.34 4.69
N THR A 186 -3.30 4.31 4.19
CA THR A 186 -3.68 4.40 2.77
C THR A 186 -2.52 4.70 1.82
N GLN A 187 -1.42 5.24 2.34
CA GLN A 187 -0.21 5.56 1.59
C GLN A 187 0.85 4.45 1.63
N VAL A 188 0.61 3.40 2.42
CA VAL A 188 1.52 2.26 2.52
C VAL A 188 1.00 1.16 1.62
N THR A 189 1.75 0.85 0.56
CA THR A 189 1.46 -0.30 -0.30
C THR A 189 2.75 -1.02 -0.63
N GLY A 190 2.65 -2.32 -0.92
CA GLY A 190 3.77 -3.14 -1.34
C GLY A 190 3.39 -4.03 -2.51
N ILE A 191 4.37 -4.69 -3.11
CA ILE A 191 4.13 -5.67 -4.18
C ILE A 191 4.43 -7.05 -3.65
N TYR A 192 3.44 -7.94 -3.71
CA TYR A 192 3.59 -9.34 -3.35
C TYR A 192 2.97 -10.21 -4.45
N GLY A 193 3.75 -11.14 -5.02
CA GLY A 193 3.26 -12.02 -6.09
C GLY A 193 2.71 -11.28 -7.31
N GLN A 194 3.40 -10.20 -7.75
CA GLN A 194 2.97 -9.28 -8.82
C GLN A 194 1.69 -8.48 -8.52
N ARG A 195 1.17 -8.53 -7.29
CA ARG A 195 -0.05 -7.82 -6.88
C ARG A 195 0.27 -6.71 -5.89
N GLN A 196 -0.39 -5.57 -6.05
CA GLN A 196 -0.35 -4.53 -5.03
C GLN A 196 -1.11 -5.03 -3.78
N VAL A 197 -0.48 -4.91 -2.63
CA VAL A 197 -1.04 -5.24 -1.33
C VAL A 197 -1.02 -4.00 -0.44
N CYS A 198 -2.09 -3.83 0.33
CA CYS A 198 -2.15 -2.84 1.41
C CYS A 198 -1.99 -3.57 2.75
N PRO A 199 -1.46 -2.91 3.79
CA PRO A 199 -1.14 -3.54 5.07
C PRO A 199 -2.38 -3.83 5.94
N ASN A 200 -3.59 -3.93 5.38
CA ASN A 200 -4.80 -4.18 6.16
C ASN A 200 -4.68 -5.53 6.87
N LEU A 201 -4.72 -5.49 8.19
CA LEU A 201 -4.69 -6.67 9.04
C LEU A 201 -6.12 -7.11 9.38
N PHE A 202 -6.31 -8.41 9.57
CA PHE A 202 -7.57 -9.00 10.03
C PHE A 202 -7.29 -9.81 11.29
N LEU A 203 -7.97 -9.45 12.38
CA LEU A 203 -7.85 -10.13 13.66
C LEU A 203 -9.12 -10.95 13.93
N PHE A 204 -8.93 -12.24 14.19
CA PHE A 204 -9.99 -13.14 14.64
C PHE A 204 -9.68 -13.62 16.06
N VAL A 205 -10.52 -13.25 17.02
CA VAL A 205 -10.35 -13.64 18.43
C VAL A 205 -11.44 -14.63 18.84
N SER A 206 -11.03 -15.89 19.01
CA SER A 206 -11.86 -16.91 19.65
C SER A 206 -11.60 -16.89 21.16
N ALA A 207 -12.64 -16.62 21.95
CA ALA A 207 -12.54 -16.65 23.41
C ALA A 207 -13.93 -16.97 24.01
N GLN A 208 -13.99 -17.30 25.29
CA GLN A 208 -15.27 -17.52 25.95
C GLN A 208 -16.04 -16.20 26.16
N ALA A 209 -17.32 -16.30 26.53
CA ALA A 209 -18.06 -15.13 26.99
C ALA A 209 -17.36 -14.52 28.21
N SER A 210 -17.36 -13.20 28.33
CA SER A 210 -16.68 -12.45 29.41
C SER A 210 -15.14 -12.44 29.39
N ALA A 211 -14.49 -13.02 28.37
CA ALA A 211 -13.03 -13.04 28.23
C ALA A 211 -12.41 -11.73 27.69
N GLY A 212 -13.00 -10.56 28.01
CA GLY A 212 -12.43 -9.27 27.62
C GLY A 212 -12.65 -8.81 26.16
N LYS A 213 -13.22 -9.63 25.27
CA LYS A 213 -13.47 -9.29 23.85
C LYS A 213 -14.22 -7.98 23.58
N GLY A 214 -15.06 -7.53 24.53
CA GLY A 214 -15.75 -6.25 24.42
C GLY A 214 -14.79 -5.05 24.35
N ARG A 215 -13.62 -5.16 24.98
CA ARG A 215 -12.58 -4.12 25.04
C ARG A 215 -11.96 -3.83 23.67
N LEU A 216 -11.88 -4.83 22.79
CA LEU A 216 -11.41 -4.64 21.41
C LEU A 216 -12.27 -3.63 20.62
N THR A 217 -13.54 -3.46 21.01
CA THR A 217 -14.41 -2.44 20.40
C THR A 217 -13.85 -1.04 20.61
N LEU A 218 -13.14 -0.80 21.72
CA LEU A 218 -12.54 0.49 22.06
C LEU A 218 -11.39 0.86 21.11
N CYS A 219 -10.63 -0.12 20.62
CA CYS A 219 -9.56 0.11 19.64
C CYS A 219 -10.10 0.77 18.36
N ARG A 220 -11.40 0.61 18.05
CA ARG A 220 -12.03 1.30 16.92
C ARG A 220 -12.04 2.82 17.07
N HIS A 221 -12.05 3.34 18.29
CA HIS A 221 -12.05 4.79 18.52
C HIS A 221 -10.74 5.45 18.08
N LEU A 222 -9.64 4.69 17.99
CA LEU A 222 -8.36 5.19 17.47
C LEU A 222 -8.48 5.75 16.05
N VAL A 223 -9.40 5.20 15.25
CA VAL A 223 -9.60 5.61 13.85
C VAL A 223 -10.81 6.54 13.65
N ASP A 224 -11.55 6.86 14.72
CA ASP A 224 -12.77 7.68 14.59
C ASP A 224 -12.48 9.09 14.07
N VAL A 225 -11.32 9.68 14.42
CA VAL A 225 -10.90 10.99 13.91
C VAL A 225 -10.73 10.95 12.40
N VAL A 226 -10.03 9.93 11.89
CA VAL A 226 -9.81 9.72 10.46
C VAL A 226 -11.15 9.45 9.76
N HIS A 227 -11.99 8.61 10.34
CA HIS A 227 -13.32 8.30 9.81
C HIS A 227 -14.23 9.52 9.74
N ALA A 228 -14.24 10.35 10.79
CA ALA A 228 -15.03 11.57 10.84
C ALA A 228 -14.57 12.58 9.77
N ASP A 229 -13.26 12.69 9.56
CA ASP A 229 -12.69 13.55 8.52
C ASP A 229 -13.06 13.07 7.11
N LEU A 230 -12.90 11.76 6.83
CA LEU A 230 -13.32 11.15 5.57
C LEU A 230 -14.82 11.34 5.31
N ARG A 231 -15.65 11.15 6.34
CA ARG A 231 -17.10 11.42 6.27
C ARG A 231 -17.40 12.89 5.94
N ARG A 232 -16.61 13.83 6.46
CA ARG A 232 -16.78 15.27 6.22
C ARG A 232 -16.45 15.61 4.77
N ARG A 233 -15.29 15.17 4.27
CA ARG A 233 -14.87 15.39 2.87
C ARG A 233 -15.87 14.80 1.88
N ASN A 234 -16.29 13.56 2.11
CA ASN A 234 -17.30 12.90 1.27
C ASN A 234 -18.64 13.67 1.22
N ARG A 235 -19.08 14.26 2.34
CA ARG A 235 -20.29 15.12 2.33
C ARG A 235 -20.11 16.36 1.45
N GLN A 236 -18.96 17.02 1.52
CA GLN A 236 -18.66 18.22 0.73
C GLN A 236 -18.62 17.88 -0.77
N GLU A 237 -17.85 16.86 -1.15
CA GLU A 237 -17.73 16.38 -2.53
C GLU A 237 -19.10 15.96 -3.09
N TRP A 238 -19.94 15.32 -2.27
CA TRP A 238 -21.29 14.91 -2.66
C TRP A 238 -22.22 16.11 -2.90
N GLU A 239 -22.13 17.15 -2.08
CA GLU A 239 -22.92 18.37 -2.25
C GLU A 239 -22.54 19.12 -3.53
N GLU A 240 -21.24 19.23 -3.81
CA GLU A 240 -20.70 19.81 -5.03
C GLU A 240 -21.15 19.05 -6.27
N TYR A 241 -20.97 17.73 -6.27
CA TYR A 241 -21.43 16.85 -7.34
C TYR A 241 -22.94 17.00 -7.59
N ARG A 242 -23.75 17.07 -6.52
CA ARG A 242 -25.20 17.26 -6.63
C ARG A 242 -25.55 18.61 -7.27
N ARG A 243 -24.82 19.68 -6.93
CA ARG A 243 -25.00 21.01 -7.51
C ARG A 243 -24.65 21.00 -9.00
N GLU A 244 -23.49 20.47 -9.37
CA GLU A 244 -23.03 20.37 -10.76
C GLU A 244 -23.96 19.53 -11.62
N LYS A 245 -24.41 18.38 -11.10
CA LYS A 245 -25.39 17.53 -11.78
C LYS A 245 -26.70 18.29 -12.07
N SER A 246 -27.17 19.10 -11.12
CA SER A 246 -28.39 19.91 -11.33
C SER A 246 -28.22 20.98 -12.42
N LEU A 247 -27.02 21.59 -12.53
CA LEU A 247 -26.69 22.57 -13.57
C LEU A 247 -26.58 21.88 -14.94
N TYR A 248 -25.92 20.73 -14.98
CA TYR A 248 -25.80 19.91 -16.19
C TYR A 248 -27.18 19.50 -16.74
N GLU A 249 -28.08 19.02 -15.87
CA GLU A 249 -29.44 18.65 -16.26
C GLU A 249 -30.26 19.84 -16.79
N LYS A 250 -30.09 21.03 -16.20
CA LYS A 250 -30.72 22.27 -16.70
C LYS A 250 -30.18 22.67 -18.08
N ASN A 251 -28.86 22.69 -18.24
CA ASN A 251 -28.20 23.06 -19.50
C ASN A 251 -28.56 22.08 -20.63
N LYS A 252 -28.60 20.78 -20.34
CA LYS A 252 -29.02 19.75 -21.30
C LYS A 252 -30.47 19.94 -21.78
N ARG A 253 -31.37 20.42 -20.92
CA ARG A 253 -32.77 20.73 -21.29
C ARG A 253 -32.89 22.00 -22.14
N GLN A 254 -31.97 22.96 -21.97
CA GLN A 254 -31.97 24.22 -22.74
C GLN A 254 -31.32 24.08 -24.11
N GLY A 255 -30.24 23.30 -24.25
CA GLY A 255 -29.55 23.06 -25.53
C GLY A 255 -30.20 22.01 -26.44
N GLY A 256 -31.34 21.44 -26.03
CA GLY A 256 -32.13 20.49 -26.83
C GLY A 256 -33.41 21.08 -27.41
N ARG A 257 -33.57 22.41 -27.39
CA ARG A 257 -34.61 23.18 -28.09
C ARG A 257 -33.95 24.04 -29.15
#